data_AF-A0AAU8K0T4-F1
#
_entry.id   AF-A0AAU8K0T4-F1
#
_cell.length_a   1.000
_cell.length_b   1.000
_cell.length_c   1.000
_cell.angle_alpha   90.00
_cell.angle_beta   90.00
_cell.angle_gamma   90.00
#
_symmetry.space_group_name_H-M   'P 1'
#
loop_
_entity.id
_entity.type
_entity.pdbx_description
1 polymer ?
#
loop_
_entity_poly.entity_id
_entity_poly.type
_entity_poly.pdbx_seq_one_letter_code
_entity_poly.pdbx_strand_id
1 'polypeptide(L)'
;MLGSRSGGRKREAAARFAAYAALLELARGAGAPVAVPAGWARERAGVSGERADDAGLLPVVPAQLIAQRPEVHREAFRLGAERGVDYLDERSVRELLAAQRRAVGRIRVWAVWCTLALCGTGAAAGVALTLVRGSAGRGGLFVAAGVLGAVCALLLGQVLRSVRGWRVSGVADRAHGYLLLLEAAHRGGVAVPALPSWLDIRERSKKWS
;
A
#
# COMPACT_ATOMS: atom_id res chain seq x y z
N MET A 1 19.14 -28.85 13.48
CA MET A 1 18.97 -28.88 12.00
C MET A 1 17.50 -29.14 11.64
N LEU A 2 16.68 -28.12 11.39
CA LEU A 2 15.24 -28.27 11.05
C LEU A 2 14.76 -27.14 10.10
N GLY A 3 15.54 -26.86 9.03
CA GLY A 3 15.35 -25.67 8.18
C GLY A 3 14.92 -25.90 6.72
N SER A 4 14.44 -27.09 6.31
CA SER A 4 14.27 -27.41 4.87
C SER A 4 12.85 -27.85 4.42
N ARG A 5 11.90 -28.11 5.33
CA ARG A 5 10.55 -28.60 4.96
C ARG A 5 9.52 -27.53 4.54
N SER A 6 9.87 -26.25 4.66
CA SER A 6 8.97 -25.13 4.31
C SER A 6 9.05 -24.76 2.82
N GLY A 7 10.25 -24.83 2.22
CA GLY A 7 10.46 -24.45 0.82
C GLY A 7 9.82 -25.41 -0.20
N GLY A 8 9.82 -26.72 0.08
CA GLY A 8 9.22 -27.73 -0.80
C GLY A 8 7.71 -27.57 -0.95
N ARG A 9 6.99 -27.36 0.15
CA ARG A 9 5.53 -27.16 0.14
C ARG A 9 5.10 -25.90 -0.61
N LYS A 10 5.89 -24.82 -0.53
CA LYS A 10 5.64 -23.59 -1.30
C LYS A 10 5.84 -23.78 -2.80
N ARG A 11 6.89 -24.50 -3.21
CA ARG A 11 7.14 -24.81 -4.63
C ARG A 11 6.08 -25.74 -5.21
N GLU A 12 5.63 -26.72 -4.45
CA GLU A 12 4.57 -27.65 -4.84
C GLU A 12 3.22 -26.94 -4.97
N ALA A 13 2.89 -26.02 -4.05
CA ALA A 13 1.69 -25.19 -4.15
C ALA A 13 1.73 -24.25 -5.37
N ALA A 14 2.88 -23.64 -5.66
CA ALA A 14 3.06 -22.79 -6.84
C ALA A 14 2.91 -23.57 -8.15
N ALA A 15 3.45 -24.79 -8.22
CA ALA A 15 3.32 -25.66 -9.40
C ALA A 15 1.85 -26.08 -9.63
N ARG A 16 1.12 -26.44 -8.56
CA ARG A 16 -0.31 -26.77 -8.64
C ARG A 16 -1.14 -25.58 -9.11
N PHE A 17 -0.82 -24.37 -8.64
CA PHE A 17 -1.50 -23.15 -9.07
C PHE A 17 -1.25 -22.82 -10.55
N ALA A 18 0.00 -22.95 -11.01
CA ALA A 18 0.36 -22.73 -12.41
C ALA A 18 -0.33 -23.74 -13.35
N ALA A 19 -0.37 -25.02 -12.97
CA ALA A 19 -1.08 -26.06 -13.72
C ALA A 19 -2.59 -25.78 -13.80
N TYR A 20 -3.20 -25.35 -12.69
CA TYR A 20 -4.62 -24.97 -12.66
C TYR A 20 -4.93 -23.74 -13.53
N ALA A 21 -4.05 -22.73 -13.52
CA ALA A 21 -4.20 -21.55 -14.37
C ALA A 21 -4.11 -21.89 -15.87
N ALA A 22 -3.19 -22.78 -16.24
CA ALA A 22 -3.07 -23.26 -17.62
C ALA A 22 -4.32 -24.03 -18.08
N LEU A 23 -4.89 -24.88 -17.22
CA LEU A 23 -6.13 -25.60 -17.51
C LEU A 23 -7.35 -24.67 -17.65
N LEU A 24 -7.39 -23.58 -16.86
CA LEU A 24 -8.42 -22.55 -16.95
C LEU A 24 -8.38 -21.79 -18.28
N GLU A 25 -7.19 -21.41 -18.73
CA GLU A 25 -7.02 -20.74 -20.03
C GLU A 25 -7.40 -21.67 -21.19
N LEU A 26 -7.03 -22.95 -21.10
CA LEU A 26 -7.40 -23.95 -22.11
C LEU A 26 -8.92 -24.19 -22.16
N ALA A 27 -9.58 -24.26 -21.00
CA ALA A 27 -11.03 -24.43 -20.91
C ALA A 27 -11.80 -23.20 -21.42
N ARG A 28 -11.30 -21.98 -21.18
CA ARG A 28 -11.85 -20.74 -21.75
C ARG A 28 -11.69 -20.68 -23.27
N GLY A 29 -10.52 -21.08 -23.79
CA GLY A 29 -10.29 -21.18 -25.23
C GLY A 29 -11.19 -22.21 -25.92
N ALA A 30 -11.60 -23.25 -25.20
CA ALA A 30 -12.53 -24.27 -25.68
C ALA A 30 -14.02 -23.94 -25.45
N GLY A 31 -14.35 -22.78 -24.86
CA GLY A 31 -15.73 -22.40 -24.55
C GLY A 31 -16.41 -23.27 -23.48
N ALA A 32 -15.63 -24.05 -22.70
CA ALA A 32 -16.16 -24.93 -21.68
C ALA A 32 -16.52 -24.15 -20.40
N PRO A 33 -17.68 -24.42 -19.76
CA PRO A 33 -18.05 -23.76 -18.53
C PRO A 33 -17.14 -24.21 -17.39
N VAL A 34 -16.37 -23.27 -16.81
CA VAL A 34 -15.48 -23.56 -15.68
C VAL A 34 -16.17 -23.21 -14.37
N ALA A 35 -16.52 -24.23 -13.59
CA ALA A 35 -16.99 -24.06 -12.22
C ALA A 35 -15.81 -24.01 -11.24
N VAL A 36 -15.73 -22.95 -10.43
CA VAL A 36 -14.72 -22.86 -9.36
C VAL A 36 -15.11 -23.83 -8.24
N PRO A 37 -14.22 -24.73 -7.79
CA PRO A 37 -14.52 -25.68 -6.73
C PRO A 37 -14.98 -24.99 -5.43
N ALA A 38 -16.07 -25.44 -4.82
CA ALA A 38 -16.67 -24.82 -3.64
C ALA A 38 -15.72 -24.69 -2.43
N GLY A 39 -14.67 -25.55 -2.35
CA GLY A 39 -13.64 -25.47 -1.32
C GLY A 39 -12.74 -24.24 -1.41
N TRP A 40 -12.58 -23.64 -2.59
CA TRP A 40 -11.73 -22.46 -2.82
C TRP A 40 -12.41 -21.16 -2.40
N ALA A 41 -13.74 -21.15 -2.24
CA ALA A 41 -14.48 -19.98 -1.77
C ALA A 41 -14.20 -19.68 -0.29
N ARG A 42 -13.98 -20.70 0.55
CA ARG A 42 -13.63 -20.52 1.98
C ARG A 42 -12.20 -20.04 2.18
N GLU A 43 -11.28 -20.47 1.32
CA GLU A 43 -9.87 -20.05 1.40
C GLU A 43 -9.66 -18.59 0.91
N ARG A 44 -10.57 -18.07 0.06
CA ARG A 44 -10.58 -16.64 -0.32
C ARG A 44 -10.88 -15.70 0.84
N ALA A 45 -11.66 -16.12 1.84
CA ALA A 45 -11.99 -15.26 2.99
C ALA A 45 -10.74 -14.95 3.86
N GLY A 46 -9.74 -15.84 3.87
CA GLY A 46 -8.48 -15.65 4.60
C GLY A 46 -7.33 -15.03 3.79
N VAL A 47 -7.44 -15.00 2.45
CA VAL A 47 -6.40 -14.51 1.53
C VAL A 47 -6.81 -13.19 0.84
N SER A 48 -7.96 -12.63 1.23
CA SER A 48 -8.59 -11.48 0.55
C SER A 48 -7.86 -10.15 0.68
N GLY A 49 -6.91 -10.02 1.61
CA GLY A 49 -6.15 -8.77 1.78
C GLY A 49 -5.13 -8.50 0.66
N GLU A 50 -4.50 -9.56 0.14
CA GLU A 50 -3.34 -9.42 -0.76
C GLU A 50 -3.72 -9.47 -2.26
N ARG A 51 -4.81 -10.19 -2.62
CA ARG A 51 -5.31 -10.23 -4.02
C ARG A 51 -6.19 -9.04 -4.41
N ALA A 52 -6.81 -8.35 -3.46
CA ALA A 52 -7.56 -7.12 -3.76
C ALA A 52 -6.61 -5.99 -4.20
N ASP A 53 -5.39 -5.98 -3.66
CA ASP A 53 -4.33 -5.05 -4.06
C ASP A 53 -3.93 -5.23 -5.55
N ASP A 54 -3.96 -6.48 -6.06
CA ASP A 54 -3.65 -6.85 -7.45
C ASP A 54 -4.81 -6.62 -8.43
N ALA A 55 -6.07 -6.72 -7.99
CA ALA A 55 -7.24 -6.55 -8.85
C ALA A 55 -7.61 -5.07 -9.11
N GLY A 56 -6.96 -4.12 -8.43
CA GLY A 56 -7.24 -2.69 -8.58
C GLY A 56 -8.58 -2.22 -8.00
N LEU A 57 -9.33 -3.13 -7.35
CA LEU A 57 -10.61 -2.83 -6.74
C LEU A 57 -10.38 -2.07 -5.42
N LEU A 58 -10.83 -0.81 -5.37
CA LEU A 58 -10.79 -0.02 -4.14
C LEU A 58 -11.83 -0.57 -3.17
N PRO A 59 -11.48 -0.75 -1.88
CA PRO A 59 -12.40 -1.28 -0.87
C PRO A 59 -13.45 -0.24 -0.55
N VAL A 60 -14.57 -0.24 -1.30
CA VAL A 60 -15.68 0.67 -1.07
C VAL A 60 -16.89 -0.11 -0.59
N VAL A 61 -17.43 0.29 0.56
CA VAL A 61 -18.73 -0.19 1.04
C VAL A 61 -19.83 0.40 0.15
N PRO A 62 -20.68 -0.42 -0.47
CA PRO A 62 -21.79 0.04 -1.27
C PRO A 62 -22.71 0.98 -0.48
N ALA A 63 -23.08 2.11 -1.09
CA ALA A 63 -23.97 3.11 -0.48
C ALA A 63 -25.31 2.49 -0.04
N GLN A 64 -25.78 1.47 -0.76
CA GLN A 64 -27.02 0.74 -0.46
C GLN A 64 -26.95 0.02 0.89
N LEU A 65 -25.79 -0.53 1.27
CA LEU A 65 -25.60 -1.19 2.56
C LEU A 65 -25.54 -0.18 3.70
N ILE A 66 -24.99 1.01 3.45
CA ILE A 66 -24.98 2.12 4.41
C ILE A 66 -26.40 2.65 4.61
N ALA A 67 -27.18 2.79 3.54
CA ALA A 67 -28.56 3.27 3.59
C ALA A 67 -29.50 2.36 4.39
N GLN A 68 -29.25 1.05 4.41
CA GLN A 68 -30.03 0.09 5.21
C GLN A 68 -29.84 0.27 6.73
N ARG A 69 -28.81 1.01 7.16
CA ARG A 69 -28.49 1.24 8.58
C ARG A 69 -28.53 2.73 8.90
N PRO A 70 -29.62 3.25 9.48
CA PRO A 70 -29.79 4.69 9.69
C PRO A 70 -28.72 5.31 10.61
N GLU A 71 -28.17 4.52 11.54
CA GLU A 71 -27.08 4.95 12.42
C GLU A 71 -25.78 5.19 11.65
N VAL A 72 -25.41 4.27 10.74
CA VAL A 72 -24.20 4.38 9.91
C VAL A 72 -24.37 5.49 8.87
N HIS A 73 -25.58 5.66 8.34
CA HIS A 73 -25.90 6.74 7.40
C HIS A 73 -25.74 8.13 8.04
N ARG A 74 -26.24 8.33 9.26
CA ARG A 74 -26.06 9.60 10.01
C ARG A 74 -24.58 9.87 10.31
N GLU A 75 -23.84 8.83 10.67
CA GLU A 75 -22.41 8.94 10.93
C GLU A 75 -21.64 9.30 9.66
N ALA A 76 -21.95 8.66 8.53
CA ALA A 76 -21.38 9.00 7.21
C ALA A 76 -21.66 10.46 6.83
N PHE A 77 -22.89 10.93 7.05
CA PHE A 77 -23.27 12.31 6.79
C PHE A 77 -22.52 13.30 7.69
N ARG A 78 -22.43 13.02 9.00
CA ARG A 78 -21.69 13.85 9.96
C ARG A 78 -20.21 13.93 9.59
N LEU A 79 -19.56 12.78 9.39
CA LEU A 79 -18.15 12.71 9.01
C LEU A 79 -17.91 13.43 7.67
N GLY A 80 -18.86 13.32 6.74
CA GLY A 80 -18.78 13.96 5.44
C GLY A 80 -18.89 15.47 5.50
N ALA A 81 -19.81 15.99 6.32
CA ALA A 81 -19.97 17.42 6.57
C ALA A 81 -18.72 18.01 7.24
N GLU A 82 -18.12 17.31 8.21
CA GLU A 82 -16.90 17.76 8.90
C GLU A 82 -15.68 17.84 7.96
N ARG A 83 -15.57 16.92 6.99
CA ARG A 83 -14.36 16.73 6.17
C ARG A 83 -14.51 17.19 4.71
N GLY A 84 -15.71 17.65 4.34
CA GLY A 84 -16.06 18.10 2.99
C GLY A 84 -15.99 16.98 1.94
N VAL A 85 -16.37 15.75 2.30
CA VAL A 85 -16.41 14.60 1.39
C VAL A 85 -17.75 13.91 1.54
N ASP A 86 -18.43 13.65 0.42
CA ASP A 86 -19.60 12.80 0.44
C ASP A 86 -19.17 11.33 0.53
N TYR A 87 -19.26 10.74 1.73
CA TYR A 87 -18.97 9.32 1.93
C TYR A 87 -20.10 8.38 1.52
N LEU A 88 -21.28 8.93 1.21
CA LEU A 88 -22.42 8.18 0.69
C LEU A 88 -22.32 8.05 -0.84
N ASP A 89 -21.64 8.98 -1.50
CA ASP A 89 -21.28 8.84 -2.90
C ASP A 89 -20.07 7.90 -3.08
N GLU A 90 -20.35 6.73 -3.67
CA GLU A 90 -19.34 5.74 -3.98
C GLU A 90 -18.24 6.29 -4.90
N ARG A 91 -18.58 7.19 -5.82
CA ARG A 91 -17.60 7.80 -6.73
C ARG A 91 -16.62 8.69 -5.97
N SER A 92 -17.13 9.56 -5.10
CA SER A 92 -16.32 10.41 -4.23
C SER A 92 -15.37 9.60 -3.34
N VAL A 93 -15.84 8.49 -2.76
CA VAL A 93 -14.99 7.59 -1.96
C VAL A 93 -13.92 6.91 -2.82
N ARG A 94 -14.25 6.43 -4.01
CA ARG A 94 -13.27 5.84 -4.94
C ARG A 94 -12.22 6.86 -5.36
N GLU A 95 -12.62 8.09 -5.68
CA GLU A 95 -11.69 9.16 -6.05
C GLU A 95 -10.75 9.51 -4.89
N LEU A 96 -11.28 9.59 -3.65
CA LEU A 96 -10.50 9.78 -2.44
C LEU A 96 -9.47 8.66 -2.23
N LEU A 97 -9.91 7.39 -2.29
CA LEU A 97 -9.03 6.24 -2.11
C LEU A 97 -7.99 6.12 -3.23
N ALA A 98 -8.34 6.46 -4.48
CA ALA A 98 -7.40 6.52 -5.59
C ALA A 98 -6.36 7.63 -5.40
N ALA A 99 -6.76 8.79 -4.87
CA ALA A 99 -5.84 9.87 -4.53
C ALA A 99 -4.89 9.45 -3.39
N GLN A 100 -5.42 8.81 -2.36
CA GLN A 100 -4.63 8.27 -1.25
C GLN A 100 -3.62 7.21 -1.74
N ARG A 101 -4.05 6.24 -2.56
CA ARG A 101 -3.16 5.22 -3.14
C ARG A 101 -2.04 5.84 -3.96
N ARG A 102 -2.35 6.84 -4.80
CA ARG A 102 -1.34 7.57 -5.58
C ARG A 102 -0.35 8.32 -4.69
N ALA A 103 -0.82 8.94 -3.61
CA ALA A 103 0.03 9.64 -2.67
C ALA A 103 0.98 8.68 -1.93
N VAL A 104 0.46 7.56 -1.41
CA VAL A 104 1.28 6.53 -0.74
C VAL A 104 2.28 5.91 -1.70
N GLY A 105 1.87 5.60 -2.93
CA GLY A 105 2.75 5.09 -3.98
C GLY A 105 3.90 6.05 -4.28
N ARG A 106 3.59 7.35 -4.42
CA ARG A 106 4.60 8.40 -4.61
C ARG A 106 5.58 8.44 -3.43
N ILE A 107 5.10 8.45 -2.20
CA ILE A 107 5.95 8.45 -0.99
C ILE A 107 6.86 7.21 -0.97
N ARG A 108 6.34 6.02 -1.29
CA ARG A 108 7.12 4.77 -1.32
C ARG A 108 8.22 4.81 -2.37
N VAL A 109 7.90 5.29 -3.59
CA VAL A 109 8.89 5.44 -4.66
C VAL A 109 10.00 6.40 -4.22
N TRP A 110 9.65 7.56 -3.66
CA TRP A 110 10.64 8.50 -3.14
C TRP A 110 11.46 7.94 -1.99
N ALA A 111 10.85 7.16 -1.09
CA ALA A 111 11.58 6.50 -0.01
C ALA A 111 12.64 5.52 -0.56
N VAL A 112 12.29 4.72 -1.58
CA VAL A 112 13.25 3.83 -2.25
C VAL A 112 14.38 4.63 -2.89
N TRP A 113 14.07 5.72 -3.59
CA TRP A 113 15.11 6.59 -4.17
C TRP A 113 16.01 7.22 -3.11
N CYS A 114 15.45 7.67 -1.98
CA CYS A 114 16.24 8.16 -0.85
C CYS A 114 17.14 7.07 -0.25
N THR A 115 16.63 5.85 -0.07
CA THR A 115 17.43 4.72 0.42
C THR A 115 18.54 4.36 -0.55
N LEU A 116 18.25 4.28 -1.85
CA LEU A 116 19.26 4.02 -2.87
C LEU A 116 20.32 5.11 -2.92
N ALA A 117 19.91 6.38 -2.83
CA ALA A 117 20.83 7.50 -2.75
C ALA A 117 21.74 7.35 -1.52
N LEU A 118 21.18 7.11 -0.33
CA LEU A 118 21.93 6.87 0.92
C LEU A 118 22.87 5.66 0.85
N CYS A 119 22.47 4.56 0.21
CA CYS A 119 23.36 3.41 0.01
C CYS A 119 24.50 3.76 -0.95
N GLY A 120 24.20 4.46 -2.05
CA GLY A 120 25.20 4.93 -3.00
C GLY A 120 26.19 5.91 -2.36
N THR A 121 25.70 6.81 -1.49
CA THR A 121 26.55 7.75 -0.77
C THR A 121 27.51 7.03 0.19
N GLY A 122 27.00 6.06 0.95
CA GLY A 122 27.81 5.25 1.88
C GLY A 122 28.89 4.44 1.16
N ALA A 123 28.56 3.83 0.02
CA ALA A 123 29.52 3.08 -0.79
C ALA A 123 30.62 4.00 -1.35
N ALA A 124 30.25 5.15 -1.91
CA ALA A 124 31.22 6.12 -2.45
C ALA A 124 32.13 6.68 -1.35
N ALA A 125 31.59 6.98 -0.18
CA ALA A 125 32.37 7.43 0.97
C ALA A 125 33.36 6.35 1.45
N GLY A 126 32.94 5.08 1.49
CA GLY A 126 33.81 3.95 1.82
C GLY A 126 34.98 3.82 0.84
N VAL A 127 34.72 3.87 -0.47
CA VAL A 127 35.76 3.83 -1.50
C VAL A 127 36.69 5.04 -1.39
N ALA A 128 36.14 6.24 -1.21
CA ALA A 128 36.93 7.45 -1.05
C ALA A 128 37.86 7.37 0.19
N LEU A 129 37.37 6.86 1.32
CA LEU A 129 38.18 6.63 2.52
C LEU A 129 39.33 5.64 2.29
N THR A 130 39.12 4.60 1.48
CA THR A 130 40.19 3.66 1.11
C THR A 130 41.27 4.30 0.22
N LEU A 131 40.86 5.15 -0.73
CA LEU A 131 41.79 5.83 -1.65
C LEU A 131 42.59 6.95 -0.96
N VAL A 132 41.98 7.67 -0.02
CA VAL A 132 42.61 8.76 0.75
C VAL A 132 43.71 8.25 1.67
N ARG A 133 43.61 7.00 2.11
CA ARG A 133 44.67 6.33 2.86
C ARG A 133 45.96 6.16 2.05
N GLY A 134 45.89 6.24 0.71
CA GLY A 134 47.01 6.00 -0.21
C GLY A 134 47.56 7.23 -0.95
N SER A 135 46.85 8.36 -1.05
CA SER A 135 47.34 9.50 -1.85
C SER A 135 46.94 10.88 -1.31
N ALA A 136 47.89 11.81 -1.32
CA ALA A 136 47.75 13.22 -0.98
C ALA A 136 46.77 13.95 -1.93
N GLY A 137 45.52 14.12 -1.51
CA GLY A 137 44.51 14.83 -2.30
C GLY A 137 43.24 15.18 -1.53
N ARG A 138 43.37 15.88 -0.38
CA ARG A 138 42.24 16.21 0.50
C ARG A 138 41.15 17.07 -0.18
N GLY A 139 41.50 17.84 -1.21
CA GLY A 139 40.57 18.76 -1.89
C GLY A 139 39.42 18.07 -2.65
N GLY A 140 39.69 16.94 -3.31
CA GLY A 140 38.66 16.22 -4.08
C GLY A 140 37.55 15.61 -3.23
N LEU A 141 37.86 15.25 -1.98
CA LEU A 141 36.88 14.70 -1.04
C LEU A 141 35.82 15.70 -0.62
N PHE A 142 36.21 16.95 -0.35
CA PHE A 142 35.26 17.98 0.08
C PHE A 142 34.28 18.32 -1.04
N VAL A 143 34.74 18.35 -2.30
CA VAL A 143 33.88 18.56 -3.46
C VAL A 143 32.91 17.39 -3.64
N ALA A 144 33.41 16.16 -3.59
CA ALA A 144 32.57 14.96 -3.71
C ALA A 144 31.52 14.89 -2.58
N ALA A 145 31.93 15.13 -1.33
CA ALA A 145 31.02 15.17 -0.18
C ALA A 145 29.99 16.30 -0.29
N GLY A 146 30.39 17.48 -0.80
CA GLY A 146 29.50 18.62 -1.02
C GLY A 146 28.42 18.34 -2.07
N VAL A 147 28.81 17.78 -3.23
CA VAL A 147 27.85 17.39 -4.29
C VAL A 147 26.87 16.34 -3.78
N LEU A 148 27.37 15.35 -3.05
CA LEU A 148 26.58 14.27 -2.48
C LEU A 148 25.57 14.78 -1.43
N GLY A 149 26.02 15.69 -0.56
CA GLY A 149 25.16 16.37 0.41
C GLY A 149 24.07 17.19 -0.27
N ALA A 150 24.39 17.90 -1.34
CA ALA A 150 23.43 18.66 -2.12
C ALA A 150 22.35 17.76 -2.77
N VAL A 151 22.75 16.62 -3.36
CA VAL A 151 21.81 15.63 -3.92
C VAL A 151 20.90 15.06 -2.83
N CYS A 152 21.44 14.68 -1.68
CA CYS A 152 20.64 14.20 -0.54
C CYS A 152 19.64 15.26 -0.06
N ALA A 153 20.06 16.52 0.05
CA ALA A 153 19.19 17.63 0.47
C ALA A 153 18.06 17.88 -0.54
N LEU A 154 18.34 17.81 -1.85
CA LEU A 154 17.34 17.97 -2.90
C LEU A 154 16.31 16.83 -2.87
N LEU A 155 16.76 15.58 -2.74
CA LEU A 155 15.86 14.42 -2.64
C LEU A 155 14.98 14.53 -1.39
N LEU A 156 15.56 14.83 -0.23
CA LEU A 156 14.82 14.99 1.02
C LEU A 156 13.82 16.16 0.92
N GLY A 157 14.20 17.26 0.29
CA GLY A 157 13.32 18.40 0.03
C GLY A 157 12.10 18.03 -0.83
N GLN A 158 12.28 17.19 -1.85
CA GLN A 158 11.18 16.71 -2.69
C GLN A 158 10.23 15.76 -1.92
N VAL A 159 10.77 14.90 -1.07
CA VAL A 159 9.96 14.05 -0.18
C VAL A 159 9.15 14.91 0.78
N LEU A 160 9.79 15.89 1.43
CA LEU A 160 9.13 16.81 2.36
C LEU A 160 8.05 17.64 1.68
N ARG A 161 8.28 18.13 0.45
CA ARG A 161 7.26 18.83 -0.34
C ARG A 161 6.09 17.93 -0.68
N SER A 162 6.35 16.68 -1.09
CA SER A 162 5.29 15.71 -1.40
C SER A 162 4.46 15.38 -0.16
N VAL A 163 5.11 15.15 0.99
CA VAL A 163 4.44 14.88 2.26
C VAL A 163 3.67 16.11 2.76
N ARG A 164 4.23 17.32 2.64
CA ARG A 164 3.53 18.56 2.99
C ARG A 164 2.32 18.79 2.09
N GLY A 165 2.47 18.66 0.76
CA GLY A 165 1.35 18.79 -0.16
C GLY A 165 0.24 17.78 0.14
N TRP A 166 0.62 16.54 0.46
CA TRP A 166 -0.34 15.53 0.90
C TRP A 166 -1.03 15.88 2.23
N ARG A 167 -0.30 16.36 3.25
CA ARG A 167 -0.90 16.82 4.51
C ARG A 167 -1.84 18.02 4.32
N VAL A 168 -1.41 19.01 3.53
CA VAL A 168 -2.20 20.23 3.24
C VAL A 168 -3.44 19.90 2.41
N SER A 169 -3.39 18.89 1.54
CA SER A 169 -4.55 18.48 0.73
C SER A 169 -5.72 17.91 1.54
N GLY A 170 -5.53 17.61 2.83
CA GLY A 170 -6.55 17.02 3.68
C GLY A 170 -6.93 15.58 3.31
N VAL A 171 -6.30 14.99 2.28
CA VAL A 171 -6.60 13.62 1.80
C VAL A 171 -6.37 12.59 2.90
N ALA A 172 -5.33 12.78 3.73
CA ALA A 172 -5.04 11.91 4.86
C ALA A 172 -6.18 11.93 5.91
N ASP A 173 -6.69 13.11 6.24
CA ASP A 173 -7.73 13.31 7.23
C ASP A 173 -9.10 12.79 6.71
N ARG A 174 -9.39 13.03 5.43
CA ARG A 174 -10.55 12.46 4.74
C ARG A 174 -10.49 10.93 4.66
N ALA A 175 -9.33 10.36 4.33
CA ALA A 175 -9.15 8.91 4.34
C ALA A 175 -9.29 8.32 5.76
N HIS A 176 -8.86 9.06 6.79
CA HIS A 176 -9.10 8.68 8.18
C HIS A 176 -10.58 8.71 8.54
N GLY A 177 -11.34 9.72 8.10
CA GLY A 177 -12.79 9.76 8.23
C GLY A 177 -13.48 8.54 7.60
N TYR A 178 -12.99 8.10 6.43
CA TYR A 178 -13.47 6.86 5.81
C TYR A 178 -13.20 5.61 6.68
N LEU A 179 -12.02 5.50 7.31
CA LEU A 179 -11.72 4.39 8.23
C LEU A 179 -12.64 4.39 9.46
N LEU A 180 -12.97 5.56 10.01
CA LEU A 180 -13.94 5.68 11.11
C LEU A 180 -15.34 5.23 10.68
N LEU A 181 -15.73 5.57 9.45
CA LEU A 181 -16.99 5.09 8.87
C LEU A 181 -17.00 3.57 8.71
N LEU A 182 -15.90 2.96 8.23
CA LEU A 182 -15.78 1.50 8.14
C LEU A 182 -15.86 0.83 9.52
N GLU A 183 -15.25 1.43 10.54
CA GLU A 183 -15.36 0.96 11.93
C GLU A 183 -16.79 1.08 12.48
N ALA A 184 -17.51 2.16 12.15
CA ALA A 184 -18.92 2.32 12.51
C ALA A 184 -19.80 1.29 11.77
N ALA A 185 -19.56 1.07 10.48
CA ALA A 185 -20.25 0.07 9.67
C ALA A 185 -20.02 -1.36 10.21
N HIS A 186 -18.79 -1.68 10.59
CA HIS A 186 -18.44 -2.97 11.20
C HIS A 186 -19.17 -3.17 12.54
N ARG A 187 -19.20 -2.16 13.41
CA ARG A 187 -19.96 -2.19 14.67
C ARG A 187 -21.46 -2.36 14.43
N GLY A 188 -21.99 -1.77 13.36
CA GLY A 188 -23.39 -1.92 12.91
C GLY A 188 -23.70 -3.26 12.22
N GLY A 189 -22.75 -4.21 12.18
CA GLY A 189 -22.93 -5.53 11.58
C GLY A 189 -22.94 -5.53 10.05
N VAL A 190 -22.47 -4.46 9.41
CA VAL A 190 -22.30 -4.41 7.94
C VAL A 190 -21.03 -5.17 7.58
N ALA A 191 -21.09 -6.00 6.54
CA ALA A 191 -19.91 -6.68 6.01
C ALA A 191 -18.96 -5.64 5.41
N VAL A 192 -17.78 -5.48 6.02
CA VAL A 192 -16.75 -4.52 5.60
C VAL A 192 -15.72 -5.24 4.72
N PRO A 193 -15.31 -4.66 3.57
CA PRO A 193 -14.27 -5.24 2.73
C PRO A 193 -12.93 -5.30 3.47
N ALA A 194 -12.11 -6.30 3.15
CA ALA A 194 -10.76 -6.41 3.70
C ALA A 194 -9.95 -5.15 3.39
N LEU A 195 -9.35 -4.55 4.42
CA LEU A 195 -8.54 -3.35 4.29
C LEU A 195 -7.18 -3.72 3.68
N PRO A 196 -6.75 -3.04 2.60
CA PRO A 196 -5.45 -3.28 2.01
C PRO A 196 -4.34 -2.67 2.88
N SER A 197 -3.14 -3.24 2.79
CA SER A 197 -1.99 -2.90 3.63
C SER A 197 -1.54 -1.43 3.56
N TRP A 198 -1.86 -0.74 2.47
CA TRP A 198 -1.54 0.68 2.27
C TRP A 198 -2.55 1.62 2.95
N LEU A 199 -3.74 1.13 3.29
CA LEU A 199 -4.81 1.87 3.96
C LEU A 199 -4.84 1.61 5.47
N ASP A 200 -4.31 0.46 5.92
CA ASP A 200 -4.22 0.12 7.33
C ASP A 200 -3.13 0.92 8.05
N ILE A 201 -3.51 2.08 8.58
CA ILE A 201 -2.66 2.92 9.42
C ILE A 201 -2.68 2.41 10.88
N ARG A 202 -3.71 1.64 11.28
CA ARG A 202 -3.95 1.21 12.68
C ARG A 202 -3.12 0.00 13.08
N GLU A 203 -2.74 -0.90 12.17
CA GLU A 203 -1.81 -1.97 12.52
C GLU A 203 -0.39 -1.47 12.84
N ARG A 204 -0.01 -0.27 12.36
CA ARG A 204 1.28 0.34 12.77
C ARG A 204 1.25 0.91 14.18
N SER A 205 0.11 1.35 14.71
CA SER A 205 0.06 1.93 16.07
C SER A 205 -0.09 0.87 17.17
N LYS A 206 -0.63 -0.32 16.88
CA LYS A 206 -0.69 -1.45 17.84
C LYS A 206 0.63 -2.19 18.04
N LYS A 207 1.64 -2.00 17.19
CA LYS A 207 3.00 -2.57 17.39
C LYS A 207 3.87 -1.79 18.40
N TRP A 208 3.35 -0.70 18.98
CA TRP A 208 4.07 0.16 19.93
C TRP A 208 3.39 0.25 21.31
N SER A 209 2.40 -0.61 21.58
CA SER A 209 1.80 -0.81 22.89
C SER A 209 1.98 -2.24 23.34
#